data_AF-B2APA7-F1
#
_entry.id   AF-B2APA7-F1
#
_cell.length_a   1.000
_cell.length_b   1.000
_cell.length_c   1.000
_cell.angle_alpha   90.00
_cell.angle_beta   90.00
_cell.angle_gamma   90.00
#
_symmetry.space_group_name_H-M   'P 1'
#
loop_
_entity.id
_entity.type
_entity.pdbx_description
1 polymer ?
#
loop_
_entity_poly.entity_id
_entity_poly.type
_entity_poly.pdbx_seq_one_letter_code
_entity_poly.pdbx_strand_id
1 'polypeptide(L)'
;MPIKSSTSFSPGDTVRYKPVGGPDSNTSESVGKIKDVLTEPGKQAGRNVNASAEMPRYEIENLNTGKTSTIYERNILGIEK
;
A
#
# COMPACT_ATOMS: atom_id res chain seq x y z
N MET A 1 -20.33 6.14 17.20
CA MET A 1 -20.34 5.58 15.83
C MET A 1 -18.92 5.15 15.52
N PRO A 2 -18.58 3.85 15.38
CA PRO A 2 -17.23 3.47 15.01
C PRO A 2 -17.11 3.54 13.48
N ILE A 3 -16.31 4.48 12.99
CA ILE A 3 -15.75 4.39 11.64
C ILE A 3 -14.94 3.10 11.60
N LYS A 4 -15.50 2.03 11.02
CA LYS A 4 -14.72 0.86 10.66
C LYS A 4 -13.72 1.36 9.63
N SER A 5 -12.48 1.59 10.05
CA SER A 5 -11.34 1.69 9.14
C SER A 5 -11.37 0.39 8.33
N SER A 6 -11.94 0.45 7.13
CA SER A 6 -12.00 -0.66 6.19
C SER A 6 -10.63 -0.79 5.53
N THR A 7 -9.60 -0.99 6.35
CA THR A 7 -8.29 -1.38 5.87
C THR A 7 -8.45 -2.79 5.31
N SER A 8 -8.54 -2.91 3.99
CA SER A 8 -8.70 -4.21 3.33
C SER A 8 -7.50 -5.14 3.53
N PHE A 9 -6.37 -4.56 3.96
CA PHE A 9 -5.11 -5.27 4.14
C PHE A 9 -4.43 -4.86 5.46
N SER A 10 -3.73 -5.78 6.09
CA SER A 10 -3.07 -5.58 7.39
C SER A 10 -1.54 -5.60 7.27
N PRO A 11 -0.82 -4.89 8.15
CA PRO A 11 0.64 -5.04 8.28
C PRO A 11 1.01 -6.51 8.51
N GLY A 12 1.91 -7.02 7.69
CA GLY A 12 2.29 -8.43 7.68
C GLY A 12 1.77 -9.21 6.47
N ASP A 13 0.71 -8.73 5.81
CA ASP A 13 0.16 -9.40 4.65
C ASP A 13 1.08 -9.25 3.44
N THR A 14 1.23 -10.35 2.70
CA THR A 14 1.88 -10.32 1.39
C THR A 14 0.82 -9.97 0.36
N VAL A 15 1.05 -8.91 -0.42
CA VAL A 15 0.10 -8.43 -1.42
C VAL A 15 0.77 -8.24 -2.77
N ARG A 16 -0.02 -8.40 -3.83
CA ARG A 16 0.37 -8.00 -5.18
C ARG A 16 -0.07 -6.58 -5.45
N TYR A 17 0.82 -5.76 -5.98
CA TYR A 17 0.56 -4.35 -6.25
C TYR A 17 1.29 -3.88 -7.50
N LYS A 18 0.85 -2.78 -8.10
CA LYS A 18 1.53 -2.15 -9.24
C LYS A 18 2.35 -0.93 -8.77
N PRO A 19 3.70 -0.98 -8.77
CA PRO A 19 4.54 0.12 -8.26
C PRO A 19 4.64 1.31 -9.23
N VAL A 20 4.46 1.10 -10.54
CA VAL A 20 4.66 2.10 -11.59
C VAL A 20 3.44 2.10 -12.50
N GLY A 21 3.01 3.29 -12.97
CA GLY A 21 2.11 3.39 -14.13
C GLY A 21 0.58 3.29 -13.89
N GLY A 22 0.13 3.09 -12.65
CA GLY A 22 -1.30 3.02 -12.36
C GLY A 22 -1.97 1.73 -12.88
N PRO A 23 -3.29 1.57 -12.68
CA PRO A 23 -4.01 0.33 -12.99
C PRO A 23 -3.93 -0.07 -14.48
N ASP A 24 -3.90 0.91 -15.38
CA ASP A 24 -3.83 0.73 -16.85
C ASP A 24 -2.42 0.50 -17.42
N SER A 25 -1.36 0.55 -16.62
CA SER A 25 -0.02 0.26 -17.16
C SER A 25 0.25 -1.24 -17.31
N ASN A 26 0.89 -1.59 -18.43
CA ASN A 26 1.49 -2.89 -18.73
C ASN A 26 2.73 -3.21 -17.88
N THR A 27 3.03 -2.38 -16.88
CA THR A 27 4.11 -2.63 -15.92
C THR A 27 3.78 -3.85 -15.08
N SER A 28 4.78 -4.71 -14.89
CA SER A 28 4.67 -5.92 -14.09
C SER A 28 4.13 -5.63 -12.70
N GLU A 29 3.15 -6.44 -12.28
CA GLU A 29 2.78 -6.53 -10.87
C GLU A 29 3.99 -6.93 -10.04
N SER A 30 4.08 -6.42 -8.82
CA SER A 30 5.12 -6.74 -7.88
C SER A 30 4.49 -7.33 -6.63
N VAL A 31 5.21 -8.27 -6.03
CA VAL A 31 4.85 -8.82 -4.72
C VAL A 31 5.60 -8.05 -3.65
N GLY A 32 4.87 -7.63 -2.63
CA GLY A 32 5.45 -6.95 -1.49
C GLY A 32 4.69 -7.23 -0.21
N LYS A 33 5.35 -7.01 0.91
CA LYS A 33 4.78 -7.20 2.25
C LYS A 33 4.35 -5.85 2.80
N ILE A 34 3.13 -5.77 3.33
CA ILE A 34 2.66 -4.56 3.99
C ILE A 34 3.43 -4.40 5.29
N LYS A 35 4.05 -3.24 5.45
CA LYS A 35 4.80 -2.86 6.65
C LYS A 35 3.95 -2.01 7.58
N ASP A 36 3.21 -1.07 7.00
CA ASP A 36 2.41 -0.11 7.74
C ASP A 36 1.24 0.40 6.89
N VAL A 37 0.25 0.99 7.54
CA VAL A 37 -0.87 1.66 6.90
C VAL A 37 -1.19 2.99 7.59
N LEU A 38 -1.06 4.06 6.82
CA LEU A 38 -1.46 5.40 7.23
C LEU A 38 -2.88 5.68 6.77
N THR A 39 -3.77 5.94 7.72
CA THR A 39 -5.12 6.47 7.47
C THR A 39 -5.23 7.95 7.80
N GLU A 40 -4.13 8.56 8.23
CA GLU A 40 -4.03 9.97 8.62
C GLU A 40 -2.77 10.59 8.02
N PRO A 41 -2.74 11.92 7.75
CA PRO A 41 -1.58 12.56 7.18
C PRO A 41 -0.38 12.40 8.12
N GLY A 42 0.70 11.83 7.59
CA GLY A 42 1.84 11.38 8.39
C GLY A 42 3.13 11.37 7.59
N LYS A 43 4.14 10.67 8.13
CA LYS A 43 5.44 10.52 7.48
C LYS A 43 5.72 9.04 7.24
N GLN A 44 5.94 8.66 5.97
CA GLN A 44 6.21 7.28 5.55
C GLN A 44 7.39 7.25 4.58
N ALA A 45 8.25 6.22 4.65
CA ALA A 45 9.49 6.15 3.89
C ALA A 45 10.32 7.47 3.90
N GLY A 46 10.33 8.17 5.03
CA GLY A 46 11.03 9.45 5.20
C GLY A 46 10.39 10.67 4.55
N ARG A 47 9.21 10.54 3.92
CA ARG A 47 8.48 11.61 3.21
C ARG A 47 7.14 11.92 3.87
N ASN A 48 6.68 13.16 3.77
CA ASN A 48 5.32 13.51 4.19
C ASN A 48 4.32 12.91 3.20
N VAL A 49 3.39 12.12 3.72
CA VAL A 49 2.36 11.44 2.96
C VAL A 49 1.02 11.98 3.43
N ASN A 50 0.26 12.52 2.48
CA ASN A 50 -1.12 12.88 2.73
C ASN A 50 -1.97 11.61 2.59
N ALA A 51 -2.34 11.03 3.73
CA ALA A 51 -3.24 9.91 3.84
C ALA A 51 -4.51 10.35 4.58
N SER A 52 -5.61 9.66 4.34
CA SER A 52 -6.92 10.00 4.90
C SER A 52 -7.70 8.72 5.12
N ALA A 53 -8.74 8.74 5.96
CA ALA A 53 -9.58 7.57 6.18
C ALA A 53 -10.23 7.06 4.87
N GLU A 54 -10.52 7.97 3.93
CA GLU A 54 -11.05 7.64 2.59
C GLU A 54 -9.94 7.24 1.58
N MET A 55 -8.70 7.64 1.84
CA MET A 55 -7.54 7.39 0.98
C MET A 55 -6.37 6.89 1.82
N PRO A 56 -6.47 5.66 2.37
CA PRO A 56 -5.39 5.07 3.14
C PRO A 56 -4.17 4.82 2.25
N ARG A 57 -3.00 4.90 2.88
CA ARG A 57 -1.69 4.75 2.26
C ARG A 57 -1.00 3.56 2.88
N TYR A 58 -0.67 2.58 2.06
CA TYR A 58 -0.04 1.35 2.49
C TYR A 58 1.46 1.45 2.21
N GLU A 59 2.27 1.25 3.23
CA GLU A 59 3.70 1.01 3.06
C GLU A 59 3.91 -0.44 2.67
N ILE A 60 4.42 -0.66 1.47
CA ILE A 60 4.68 -2.00 0.95
C ILE A 60 6.18 -2.12 0.71
N GLU A 61 6.80 -3.10 1.37
CA GLU A 61 8.17 -3.51 1.12
C GLU A 61 8.19 -4.52 -0.02
N ASN A 62 8.77 -4.13 -1.14
CA ASN A 62 8.92 -4.98 -2.31
C ASN A 62 9.84 -6.15 -1.99
N LEU A 63 9.35 -7.39 -2.03
CA LEU A 63 10.14 -8.57 -1.67
C LEU A 63 11.19 -8.92 -2.75
N ASN A 64 11.06 -8.40 -3.97
CA ASN A 64 12.02 -8.63 -5.05
C ASN A 64 13.25 -7.71 -4.94
N THR A 65 13.05 -6.46 -4.50
CA THR A 65 14.10 -5.43 -4.49
C THR A 65 14.48 -4.93 -3.09
N GLY A 66 13.71 -5.27 -2.06
CA GLY A 66 13.88 -4.77 -0.69
C GLY A 66 13.48 -3.30 -0.49
N LYS A 67 12.90 -2.65 -1.51
CA LYS A 67 12.52 -1.23 -1.43
C LYS A 67 11.13 -1.06 -0.84
N THR A 68 10.99 -0.16 0.12
CA THR A 68 9.70 0.28 0.67
C THR A 68 9.09 1.39 -0.18
N SER A 69 7.84 1.19 -0.60
CA SER A 69 7.08 2.14 -1.40
C SER A 69 5.73 2.41 -0.76
N THR A 70 5.29 3.67 -0.84
CA THR A 70 3.96 4.07 -0.36
C THR A 70 2.96 4.03 -1.51
N ILE A 71 1.97 3.15 -1.40
CA ILE A 71 1.03 2.82 -2.48
C ILE A 71 -0.40 3.04 -1.98
N TYR A 72 -1.28 3.49 -2.87
CA TYR A 72 -2.71 3.60 -2.57
C TYR A 72 -3.37 2.22 -2.61
N GLU A 73 -4.43 2.03 -1.82
CA GLU A 73 -5.20 0.77 -1.82
C GLU A 73 -5.61 0.33 -3.22
N ARG A 74 -6.07 1.27 -4.05
CA ARG A 74 -6.50 1.01 -5.44
C ARG A 74 -5.44 0.42 -6.36
N ASN A 75 -4.16 0.52 -6.00
CA ASN A 75 -3.04 -0.04 -6.76
C ASN A 75 -2.64 -1.43 -6.26
N ILE A 76 -3.24 -1.90 -5.15
CA ILE A 76 -3.11 -3.24 -4.63
C ILE A 76 -4.13 -4.12 -5.36
N LEU A 77 -3.64 -5.16 -6.03
CA LEU A 77 -4.44 -6.09 -6.82
C LEU A 77 -5.11 -7.15 -5.93
N GLY A 78 -4.48 -7.50 -4.81
CA GLY A 78 -5.02 -8.46 -3.84
C GLY A 78 -3.96 -9.04 -2.90
N ILE A 79 -4.41 -9.82 -1.93
CA ILE A 79 -3.53 -10.61 -1.04
C ILE A 79 -2.96 -11.79 -1.83
N GLU A 80 -1.64 -11.95 -1.76
CA GLU A 80 -0.95 -13.13 -2.26
C GLU A 80 -1.14 -14.26 -1.25
N LYS A 81 -1.89 -15.30 -1.63
CA LYS A 81 -2.18 -16.49 -0.81
C LYS A 81 -1.08 -17.55 -0.91
#